data_AF-K1SM07-F1
#
_entry.id   AF-K1SM07-F1
#
_cell.length_a   1.000
_cell.length_b   1.000
_cell.length_c   1.000
_cell.angle_alpha   90.00
_cell.angle_beta   90.00
_cell.angle_gamma   90.00
#
_symmetry.space_group_name_H-M   'P 1'
#
loop_
_entity.id
_entity.type
_entity.pdbx_description
1 polymer ?
#
loop_
_entity_poly.entity_id
_entity_poly.type
_entity_poly.pdbx_seq_one_letter_code
_entity_poly.pdbx_strand_id
1 'polypeptide(L)' 'MRITSDRIMDDDVLARLLSFHNVIVTSHQGFFTREALDNIARTTLDNLREFAEGHPLTNRVYLGA' A
#
# COMPACT_ATOMS: atom_id res chain seq x y z
N MET A 1 -1.32 0.08 -18.39
CA MET A 1 -1.43 -0.44 -17.02
C MET A 1 -2.74 -1.21 -16.93
N ARG A 2 -2.71 -2.55 -16.90
CA ARG A 2 -3.91 -3.39 -16.99
C ARG A 2 -4.17 -4.01 -15.62
N ILE A 3 -5.16 -3.46 -14.91
CA ILE A 3 -5.73 -4.01 -13.69
C ILE A 3 -6.84 -4.98 -14.09
N THR A 4 -6.47 -6.19 -14.50
CA THR A 4 -7.45 -7.28 -14.68
C THR A 4 -7.03 -8.43 -13.77
N SER A 5 -7.66 -8.51 -12.60
CA SER A 5 -7.95 -9.81 -12.00
C SER A 5 -9.00 -10.42 -12.92
N ASP A 6 -8.75 -11.56 -13.55
CA ASP A 6 -9.65 -12.22 -14.51
C ASP A 6 -10.94 -12.78 -13.85
N ARG A 7 -11.37 -12.21 -12.72
CA ARG A 7 -12.69 -12.37 -12.13
C ARG A 7 -13.63 -11.35 -12.75
N ILE A 8 -14.86 -11.77 -13.05
CA ILE A 8 -15.98 -10.84 -13.32
C ILE A 8 -15.92 -9.76 -12.22
N MET A 9 -15.84 -8.49 -12.60
CA MET A 9 -15.77 -7.39 -11.64
C MET A 9 -17.07 -7.36 -10.83
N ASP A 10 -17.03 -7.87 -9.61
CA ASP A 10 -18.16 -7.81 -8.67
C ASP A 10 -18.37 -6.39 -8.11
N ASP A 11 -17.41 -5.48 -8.31
CA ASP A 11 -17.49 -4.08 -7.88
C ASP A 11 -18.04 -3.19 -9.02
N ASP A 12 -19.35 -2.96 -8.95
CA ASP A 12 -20.13 -2.19 -9.93
C ASP A 12 -19.74 -0.70 -9.94
N VAL A 13 -19.34 -0.15 -8.79
CA VAL A 13 -18.84 1.22 -8.65
C VAL A 13 -17.50 1.37 -9.36
N LEU A 14 -16.54 0.47 -9.11
CA LEU A 14 -15.26 0.49 -9.79
C LEU A 14 -15.44 0.31 -11.31
N ALA A 15 -16.33 -0.60 -11.74
CA ALA A 15 -16.62 -0.80 -13.15
C ALA A 15 -17.17 0.47 -13.81
N ARG A 16 -18.09 1.16 -13.13
CA ARG A 16 -18.64 2.44 -13.59
C ARG A 16 -17.54 3.51 -13.70
N LEU A 17 -16.71 3.66 -12.67
CA LEU A 17 -15.62 4.66 -12.66
C LEU A 17 -14.62 4.44 -13.79
N LEU A 18 -14.27 3.19 -14.08
CA LEU A 18 -13.37 2.85 -15.19
C LEU A 18 -13.97 3.11 -16.58
N SER A 19 -15.29 3.26 -16.69
CA SER A 19 -15.98 3.56 -17.97
C SER A 19 -15.96 5.04 -18.35
N PHE A 20 -15.65 5.95 -17.42
CA PHE A 20 -15.67 7.38 -17.66
C PHE A 20 -14.35 7.90 -18.27
N HIS A 21 -14.44 8.66 -19.36
CA HIS A 21 -13.27 9.21 -20.06
C HIS A 21 -12.49 10.26 -19.26
N ASN A 22 -13.09 10.82 -18.21
CA ASN A 22 -12.51 11.84 -17.33
C ASN A 22 -12.01 11.27 -15.99
N VAL A 23 -11.95 9.95 -15.85
CA VAL A 23 -11.48 9.28 -14.63
C VAL A 23 -10.20 8.50 -14.93
N ILE A 24 -9.18 8.72 -14.10
CA ILE A 24 -7.93 7.94 -14.13
C ILE A 24 -7.78 7.26 -12.78
N VAL A 25 -7.70 5.93 -12.79
CA VAL A 25 -7.49 5.12 -11.59
C VAL A 25 -6.10 4.48 -11.66
N THR A 26 -5.36 4.52 -10.56
CA THR A 26 -4.07 3.84 -10.41
C THR A 26 -4.11 2.96 -9.17
N SER A 27 -3.38 1.83 -9.19
CA SER A 27 -3.41 0.83 -8.12
C SER A 27 -2.52 1.24 -6.94
N HIS A 28 -3.03 2.08 -6.04
CA HIS A 28 -2.33 2.50 -4.82
C HIS A 28 -0.89 3.02 -5.09
N GLN A 29 -0.64 3.60 -6.26
CA GLN A 29 0.71 3.99 -6.67
C GLN A 29 1.12 5.37 -6.15
N GLY A 30 0.31 5.99 -5.29
CA GLY A 30 0.59 7.33 -4.74
C GLY A 30 1.92 7.41 -3.99
N PHE A 31 2.37 6.30 -3.39
CA PHE A 31 3.65 6.22 -2.67
C PHE A 31 4.84 5.82 -3.57
N PHE A 32 4.64 5.58 -4.87
CA PHE A 32 5.64 4.94 -5.73
C PHE A 32 6.68 5.93 -6.28
N THR A 33 7.35 6.64 -5.37
CA THR A 33 8.52 7.49 -5.65
C THR A 33 9.78 6.87 -5.03
N ARG A 34 10.97 7.28 -5.52
CA ARG A 34 12.24 6.76 -5.01
C ARG A 34 12.42 7.09 -3.52
N GLU A 35 12.07 8.32 -3.15
CA GLU A 35 12.21 8.88 -1.81
C GLU A 35 11.28 8.18 -0.82
N ALA A 36 10.02 7.95 -1.22
CA ALA A 36 9.06 7.25 -0.38
C ALA A 36 9.47 5.80 -0.15
N LEU A 37 9.93 5.09 -1.20
CA LEU A 37 10.42 3.72 -1.06
C LEU A 37 11.69 3.63 -0.21
N ASP A 38 12.61 4.59 -0.33
CA ASP A 38 13.82 4.66 0.53
C ASP A 38 13.42 4.83 2.01
N ASN A 39 12.47 5.73 2.28
CA ASN A 39 11.96 5.92 3.64
C ASN A 39 11.26 4.67 4.19
N ILE A 40 10.42 4.01 3.39
CA ILE A 40 9.75 2.76 3.77
C ILE A 40 10.80 1.70 4.13
N ALA A 41 11.85 1.55 3.31
CA ALA A 41 12.92 0.59 3.56
C ALA A 41 13.68 0.92 4.86
N ARG A 42 14.07 2.18 5.07
CA ARG A 42 14.76 2.64 6.29
C ARG A 42 13.92 2.37 7.53
N THR A 43 12.67 2.82 7.56
CA THR A 43 11.76 2.59 8.70
C THR A 43 11.57 1.09 8.97
N THR A 44 11.49 0.27 7.92
CA THR A 44 11.38 -1.19 8.09
C THR A 44 12.63 -1.79 8.74
N LEU A 45 13.83 -1.39 8.30
CA LEU A 45 15.09 -1.85 8.88
C LEU A 45 15.27 -1.35 10.32
N ASP A 46 14.87 -0.12 10.62
CA ASP A 46 14.94 0.42 11.97
C ASP A 46 13.97 -0.30 12.92
N ASN A 47 12.75 -0.61 12.47
CA ASN A 47 11.83 -1.47 13.24
C ASN A 47 12.43 -2.85 13.55
N LEU A 48 13.17 -3.44 12.60
CA LEU A 48 13.85 -4.72 12.81
C LEU A 48 15.01 -4.59 13.80
N ARG A 49 15.75 -3.48 13.77
CA ARG A 49 16.81 -3.19 14.76
C ARG A 49 16.24 -3.01 16.15
N GLU A 50 15.18 -2.21 16.29
CA GLU A 50 14.48 -2.03 17.57
C GLU A 50 14.05 -3.39 18.15
N PHE A 51 13.54 -4.28 17.30
CA PHE A 51 13.18 -5.63 17.70
C PHE A 51 14.38 -6.50 18.11
N ALA A 52 15.45 -6.51 17.31
CA ALA A 52 16.63 -7.32 17.57
C ALA A 52 17.38 -6.89 18.84
N GLU A 53 17.39 -5.60 19.14
CA GLU A 53 18.06 -5.00 20.31
C GLU A 53 17.18 -5.00 21.57
N GLY A 54 15.90 -5.41 21.46
CA GLY A 54 14.97 -5.40 22.58
C GLY A 54 14.51 -4.00 22.98
N HIS A 55 14.63 -3.03 22.09
CA HIS A 55 14.14 -1.67 22.29
C HIS A 55 12.60 -1.61 22.22
N PRO A 56 11.99 -0.53 22.75
CA PRO A 56 10.58 -0.26 22.50
C PRO A 56 10.27 -0.23 21.00
N LEU A 57 9.27 -0.99 20.57
CA LEU A 57 8.89 -1.08 19.16
C LEU A 57 7.99 0.09 18.78
N THR A 58 8.56 1.09 18.11
CA THR A 58 7.87 2.35 17.77
C THR A 58 6.63 2.11 16.89
N ASN A 59 6.77 1.24 15.89
CA ASN A 59 5.72 0.95 14.91
C ASN A 59 4.99 -0.39 15.18
N ARG A 60 4.86 -0.79 16.44
CA ARG A 60 4.14 -2.03 16.80
C ARG A 60 2.66 -1.92 16.46
N VAL A 61 2.15 -2.90 15.73
CA VAL A 61 0.71 -3.09 15.52
C VAL A 61 0.19 -4.06 16.59
N TYR A 62 -0.83 -3.64 17.31
CA TYR A 62 -1.54 -4.49 18.26
C TYR A 62 -2.69 -5.19 17.54
N LEU A 63 -2.89 -6.48 17.80
CA LEU A 63 -4.14 -7.14 17.43
C LEU A 63 -5.25 -6.48 18.24
N GLY A 64 -6.25 -5.92 17.55
CA GLY A 64 -7.44 -5.39 18.21
C GLY A 64 -8.12 -6.49 19.02
N ALA A 65 -8.52 -6.15 20.26
CA ALA A 65 -9.36 -7.02 21.09
C ALA A 65 -10.77 -7.17 20.49
#